data_AF-A0A067K0X4-F1
#
_entry.id   AF-A0A067K0X4-F1
#
_cell.length_a   1.000
_cell.length_b   1.000
_cell.length_c   1.000
_cell.angle_alpha   90.00
_cell.angle_beta   90.00
_cell.angle_gamma   90.00
#
_symmetry.space_group_name_H-M   'P 1'
#
loop_
_entity.id
_entity.type
_entity.pdbx_description
1 polymer ?
#
loop_
_entity_poly.entity_id
_entity_poly.type
_entity_poly.pdbx_seq_one_letter_code
_entity_poly.pdbx_strand_id
1 'polypeptide(L)'
;MAEPALHYETQPKKQIAIHYTPEASNHCPVSNSITLTYNHRGGSRWRSTTRFLYGTFSSLIQCPKGNTSGLNFNIYLYSPEGDKSQDEIDFEFLGKDKTVVQTNYYTKVEFKFNRMVDRWEGGERRVEEGWWTGSYVGCDAPYVCLYKDICVPAGTAVECSSDS
;
A
#
# COMPACT_ATOMS: atom_id res chain seq x y z
N MET A 1 -10.40 11.85 -37.16
CA MET A 1 -9.29 10.94 -36.82
C MET A 1 -9.23 10.86 -35.31
N ALA A 2 -9.21 9.66 -34.72
CA ALA A 2 -9.10 9.52 -33.26
C ALA A 2 -7.68 9.96 -32.83
N GLU A 3 -7.56 10.75 -31.77
CA GLU A 3 -6.27 10.96 -31.11
C GLU A 3 -5.73 9.60 -30.67
N PRO A 4 -4.45 9.28 -30.95
CA PRO A 4 -3.85 8.10 -30.38
C PRO A 4 -3.88 8.25 -28.86
N ALA A 5 -4.59 7.34 -28.18
CA ALA A 5 -4.59 7.31 -26.74
C ALA A 5 -3.15 7.22 -26.26
N LEU A 6 -2.73 8.20 -25.45
CA LEU A 6 -1.44 8.16 -24.75
C LEU A 6 -1.53 7.02 -23.73
N HIS A 7 -1.21 5.81 -24.18
CA HIS A 7 -1.14 4.65 -23.31
C HIS A 7 0.13 4.78 -22.47
N TYR A 8 -0.03 5.21 -21.22
CA TYR A 8 1.03 5.10 -20.23
C TYR A 8 1.27 3.61 -19.96
N GLU A 9 2.33 3.06 -20.56
CA GLU A 9 2.68 1.64 -20.41
C GLU A 9 2.98 1.30 -18.95
N THR A 10 2.47 0.15 -18.52
CA THR A 10 2.71 -0.41 -17.18
C THR A 10 3.44 -1.74 -17.31
N GLN A 11 4.15 -2.11 -16.26
CA GLN A 11 4.89 -3.36 -16.17
C GLN A 11 4.65 -4.06 -14.82
N PRO A 12 4.66 -5.41 -14.78
CA PRO A 12 4.53 -6.16 -13.53
C PRO A 12 5.66 -5.85 -12.54
N LYS A 13 5.32 -5.63 -11.27
CA LYS A 13 6.31 -5.36 -10.21
C LYS A 13 6.80 -6.66 -9.57
N LYS A 14 7.96 -7.15 -10.04
CA LYS A 14 8.57 -8.42 -9.57
C LYS A 14 9.56 -8.30 -8.42
N GLN A 15 10.01 -7.08 -8.09
CA GLN A 15 11.00 -6.84 -7.04
C GLN A 15 10.42 -5.87 -6.01
N ILE A 16 10.44 -6.28 -4.75
CA ILE A 16 9.91 -5.52 -3.61
C ILE A 16 10.94 -5.52 -2.48
N ALA A 17 10.76 -4.59 -1.55
CA ALA A 17 11.42 -4.64 -0.25
C ALA A 17 10.35 -4.79 0.85
N ILE A 18 10.65 -5.56 1.89
CA ILE A 18 9.83 -5.63 3.10
C ILE A 18 10.46 -4.73 4.17
N HIS A 19 9.64 -3.90 4.81
CA HIS A 19 10.12 -2.92 5.80
C HIS A 19 10.25 -3.50 7.20
N TYR A 20 9.27 -4.32 7.63
CA TYR A 20 9.26 -4.98 8.94
C TYR A 20 8.46 -6.30 8.88
N THR A 21 8.74 -7.18 9.83
CA THR A 21 8.07 -8.49 10.02
C THR A 21 7.95 -9.29 8.71
N PRO A 22 9.08 -9.67 8.07
CA PRO A 22 9.06 -10.42 6.83
C PRO A 22 8.32 -11.77 6.94
N GLU A 23 8.22 -12.36 8.13
CA GLU A 23 7.50 -13.61 8.39
C GLU A 23 5.98 -13.46 8.28
N ALA A 24 5.46 -12.23 8.23
CA ALA A 24 4.05 -11.91 7.99
C ALA A 24 3.78 -11.49 6.54
N SER A 25 4.78 -11.63 5.65
CA SER A 25 4.67 -11.38 4.22
C SER A 25 5.09 -12.60 3.40
N ASN A 26 4.38 -12.88 2.32
CA ASN A 26 4.79 -13.89 1.34
C ASN A 26 4.70 -13.29 -0.06
N HIS A 27 5.79 -13.38 -0.82
CA HIS A 27 5.90 -12.84 -2.17
C HIS A 27 6.19 -13.96 -3.16
N CYS A 28 5.32 -14.10 -4.15
CA CYS A 28 5.49 -15.03 -5.26
C CYS A 28 5.59 -14.25 -6.58
N PRO A 29 6.82 -14.01 -7.10
CA PRO A 29 7.03 -13.29 -8.36
C PRO A 29 6.43 -14.01 -9.58
N VAL A 30 6.32 -15.35 -9.52
CA VAL A 30 5.79 -16.17 -10.63
C VAL A 30 4.30 -15.91 -10.85
N SER A 31 3.52 -15.82 -9.76
CA SER A 31 2.09 -15.50 -9.81
C SER A 31 1.79 -14.01 -9.64
N ASN A 32 2.83 -13.15 -9.63
CA ASN A 32 2.77 -11.72 -9.37
C ASN A 32 1.86 -11.37 -8.17
N SER A 33 2.11 -12.03 -7.03
CA SER A 33 1.26 -11.91 -5.85
C SER A 33 2.06 -11.69 -4.56
N ILE A 34 1.51 -10.85 -3.68
CA ILE A 34 2.01 -10.58 -2.34
C ILE A 34 0.86 -10.80 -1.36
N THR A 35 1.11 -11.49 -0.25
CA THR A 35 0.14 -11.57 0.86
C THR A 35 0.72 -10.99 2.14
N LEU A 36 -0.05 -10.16 2.82
CA LEU A 36 0.26 -9.65 4.17
C LEU A 36 -0.70 -10.26 5.20
N THR A 37 -0.21 -10.59 6.41
CA THR A 37 -0.97 -11.37 7.41
C THR A 37 -0.99 -10.76 8.83
N TYR A 38 -2.17 -10.48 9.44
CA TYR A 38 -2.28 -10.08 10.88
C TYR A 38 -2.45 -11.27 11.75
N ASN A 39 -1.72 -11.21 12.84
CA ASN A 39 -1.95 -11.99 14.02
C ASN A 39 -1.18 -11.32 15.18
N HIS A 40 -0.88 -12.10 16.21
CA HIS A 40 -0.11 -11.68 17.38
C HIS A 40 1.28 -11.09 17.06
N ARG A 41 1.85 -11.32 15.86
CA ARG A 41 3.12 -10.72 15.42
C ARG A 41 2.98 -9.28 14.91
N GLY A 42 1.75 -8.79 14.80
CA GLY A 42 1.44 -7.50 14.21
C GLY A 42 1.41 -7.54 12.67
N GLY A 43 1.72 -6.38 12.09
CA GLY A 43 1.67 -6.10 10.67
C GLY A 43 2.87 -6.59 9.86
N SER A 44 2.84 -6.36 8.55
CA SER A 44 4.04 -6.23 7.70
C SER A 44 3.80 -5.11 6.69
N ARG A 45 4.85 -4.70 5.98
CA ARG A 45 4.78 -3.65 4.96
C ARG A 45 5.72 -3.96 3.83
N TRP A 46 5.20 -4.02 2.61
CA TRP A 46 6.02 -4.12 1.41
C TRP A 46 6.05 -2.77 0.66
N ARG A 47 7.08 -2.58 -0.16
CA ARG A 47 7.19 -1.41 -1.04
C ARG A 47 7.93 -1.73 -2.33
N SER A 48 7.76 -0.87 -3.33
CA SER A 48 8.64 -0.83 -4.49
C SER A 48 10.10 -0.53 -4.08
N THR A 49 11.05 -1.18 -4.77
CA THR A 49 12.49 -0.93 -4.62
C THR A 49 12.92 0.41 -5.21
N THR A 50 12.22 0.90 -6.23
CA THR A 50 12.44 2.16 -6.93
C THR A 50 11.33 3.17 -6.61
N ARG A 51 11.64 4.47 -6.77
CA ARG A 51 10.62 5.53 -6.80
C ARG A 51 10.17 5.75 -8.24
N PHE A 52 9.02 6.38 -8.41
CA PHE A 52 8.44 6.70 -9.71
C PHE A 52 7.97 8.15 -9.77
N LEU A 53 8.18 8.80 -10.91
CA LEU A 53 7.70 10.16 -11.17
C LEU A 53 6.47 10.10 -12.09
N TYR A 54 5.28 10.20 -11.50
CA TYR A 54 3.99 10.03 -12.19
C TYR A 54 3.78 8.64 -12.82
N GLY A 55 2.60 8.43 -13.39
CA GLY A 55 2.20 7.22 -14.09
C GLY A 55 1.10 6.44 -13.37
N THR A 56 0.71 5.30 -13.96
CA THR A 56 -0.37 4.45 -13.45
C THR A 56 0.16 3.31 -12.60
N PHE A 57 -0.45 3.13 -11.43
CA PHE A 57 -0.20 2.03 -10.51
C PHE A 57 -1.49 1.26 -10.35
N SER A 58 -1.41 -0.06 -10.27
CA SER A 58 -2.58 -0.90 -10.08
C SER A 58 -2.25 -2.19 -9.33
N SER A 59 -3.25 -2.74 -8.68
CA SER A 59 -3.25 -4.07 -8.07
C SER A 59 -4.69 -4.58 -8.02
N LEU A 60 -4.88 -5.88 -8.20
CA LEU A 60 -6.06 -6.56 -7.70
C LEU A 60 -5.86 -6.80 -6.21
N ILE A 61 -6.86 -6.46 -5.39
CA ILE A 61 -6.76 -6.58 -3.94
C ILE A 61 -7.92 -7.43 -3.43
N GLN A 62 -7.61 -8.49 -2.70
CA GLN A 62 -8.58 -9.23 -1.92
C GLN A 62 -8.32 -8.98 -0.43
N CYS A 63 -9.23 -8.21 0.18
CA CYS A 63 -9.17 -7.85 1.59
C CYS A 63 -9.44 -9.06 2.51
N PRO A 64 -9.01 -9.01 3.78
CA PRO A 64 -9.19 -10.12 4.71
C PRO A 64 -10.65 -10.52 4.96
N LYS A 65 -10.85 -11.81 5.22
CA LYS A 65 -12.14 -12.37 5.65
C LYS A 65 -12.34 -12.16 7.16
N GLY A 66 -13.53 -12.52 7.67
CA GLY A 66 -13.89 -12.36 9.08
C GLY A 66 -14.17 -10.91 9.49
N ASN A 67 -14.30 -10.70 10.80
CA ASN A 67 -14.44 -9.40 11.43
C ASN A 67 -13.09 -8.68 11.46
N THR A 68 -12.93 -7.74 10.54
CA THR A 68 -11.73 -6.94 10.35
C THR A 68 -11.72 -5.65 11.16
N SER A 69 -12.69 -5.43 12.05
CA SER A 69 -12.78 -4.21 12.86
C SER A 69 -11.44 -3.90 13.54
N GLY A 70 -11.04 -2.63 13.50
CA GLY A 70 -9.76 -2.12 14.01
C GLY A 70 -8.58 -2.17 13.05
N LEU A 71 -8.68 -2.93 11.94
CA LEU A 71 -7.60 -3.02 10.96
C LEU A 71 -7.71 -1.93 9.89
N ASN A 72 -6.57 -1.43 9.40
CA ASN A 72 -6.45 -0.66 8.17
C ASN A 72 -5.51 -1.42 7.24
N PHE A 73 -6.02 -1.88 6.09
CA PHE A 73 -5.25 -2.45 4.97
C PHE A 73 -5.38 -1.50 3.80
N ASN A 74 -4.29 -1.27 3.06
CA ASN A 74 -4.25 -0.19 2.08
C ASN A 74 -3.37 -0.51 0.87
N ILE A 75 -3.35 0.44 -0.05
CA ILE A 75 -2.34 0.55 -1.10
C ILE A 75 -2.17 2.05 -1.35
N TYR A 76 -0.93 2.53 -1.34
CA TYR A 76 -0.70 3.95 -1.41
C TYR A 76 0.62 4.30 -2.07
N LEU A 77 0.73 5.57 -2.41
CA LEU A 77 1.89 6.20 -3.01
C LEU A 77 2.49 7.17 -2.00
N TYR A 78 3.79 7.10 -1.75
CA TYR A 78 4.45 7.90 -0.71
C TYR A 78 5.83 8.40 -1.12
N SER A 79 6.11 9.68 -0.91
CA SER A 79 7.43 10.31 -1.10
C SER A 79 8.13 10.54 0.25
N PRO A 80 9.11 9.71 0.66
CA PRO A 80 9.93 10.06 1.81
C PRO A 80 10.87 11.20 1.45
N GLU A 81 10.62 12.39 1.99
CA GLU A 81 11.56 13.52 2.07
C GLU A 81 11.61 14.05 3.50
N GLY A 82 12.78 14.02 4.14
CA GLY A 82 13.09 14.78 5.36
C GLY A 82 12.01 14.88 6.45
N ASP A 83 12.01 15.99 7.19
CA ASP A 83 11.07 16.23 8.30
C ASP A 83 9.64 16.51 7.81
N LYS A 84 8.84 15.43 7.74
CA LYS A 84 7.38 15.44 7.57
C LYS A 84 6.91 16.19 6.33
N SER A 85 7.61 16.09 5.21
CA SER A 85 7.26 16.73 3.94
C SER A 85 6.94 15.75 2.84
N GLN A 86 6.23 14.67 3.19
CA GLN A 86 5.82 13.70 2.19
C GLN A 86 4.76 14.28 1.26
N ASP A 87 4.70 13.73 0.05
CA ASP A 87 3.52 13.68 -0.77
C ASP A 87 2.95 12.25 -0.69
N GLU A 88 1.63 12.13 -0.67
CA GLU A 88 0.95 10.86 -0.44
C GLU A 88 -0.36 10.77 -1.24
N ILE A 89 -0.69 9.59 -1.76
CA ILE A 89 -1.99 9.27 -2.37
C ILE A 89 -2.42 7.88 -1.88
N ASP A 90 -3.56 7.80 -1.21
CA ASP A 90 -3.97 6.64 -0.43
C ASP A 90 -5.27 6.00 -0.90
N PHE A 91 -5.32 4.67 -0.81
CA PHE A 91 -6.56 3.89 -0.71
C PHE A 91 -6.51 3.09 0.59
N GLU A 92 -7.35 3.44 1.56
CA GLU A 92 -7.39 2.83 2.88
C GLU A 92 -8.74 2.16 3.12
N PHE A 93 -8.73 0.85 3.33
CA PHE A 93 -9.92 0.11 3.69
C PHE A 93 -10.05 0.09 5.22
N LEU A 94 -11.17 0.64 5.71
CA LEU A 94 -11.42 0.78 7.14
C LEU A 94 -12.10 -0.49 7.64
N GLY A 95 -11.40 -1.28 8.46
CA GLY A 95 -11.80 -2.65 8.80
C GLY A 95 -13.16 -2.83 9.47
N LYS A 96 -13.74 -1.76 10.05
CA LYS A 96 -15.13 -1.73 10.55
C LYS A 96 -16.19 -1.90 9.47
N ASP A 97 -15.89 -1.50 8.24
CA ASP A 97 -16.80 -1.55 7.10
C ASP A 97 -16.04 -1.82 5.80
N LYS A 98 -16.03 -3.09 5.39
CA LYS A 98 -15.35 -3.54 4.16
C LYS A 98 -16.07 -3.17 2.87
N THR A 99 -17.21 -2.45 2.94
CA THR A 99 -17.93 -1.96 1.75
C THR A 99 -17.47 -0.56 1.33
N VAL A 100 -16.63 0.08 2.14
CA VAL A 100 -16.12 1.43 1.92
C VAL A 100 -14.60 1.39 1.77
N VAL A 101 -14.09 2.25 0.88
CA VAL A 101 -12.68 2.61 0.79
C VAL A 101 -12.55 4.11 1.01
N GLN A 102 -11.64 4.51 1.88
CA GLN A 102 -11.26 5.90 2.06
C GLN A 102 -10.15 6.22 1.07
N THR A 103 -10.28 7.31 0.34
CA THR A 103 -9.20 7.89 -0.45
C THR A 103 -8.69 9.15 0.24
N ASN A 104 -7.39 9.35 0.23
CA ASN A 104 -6.78 10.57 0.74
C ASN A 104 -5.58 10.97 -0.13
N TYR A 105 -5.15 12.21 0.00
CA TYR A 105 -3.85 12.64 -0.49
C TYR A 105 -3.26 13.70 0.45
N TYR A 106 -1.95 13.73 0.55
CA TYR A 106 -1.22 14.74 1.31
C TYR A 106 -0.18 15.39 0.41
N THR A 107 -0.01 16.71 0.56
CA THR A 107 1.00 17.48 -0.17
C THR A 107 1.62 18.49 0.78
N LYS A 108 2.95 18.57 0.81
CA LYS A 108 3.64 19.70 1.45
C LYS A 108 4.47 20.52 0.45
N VAL A 109 4.79 19.95 -0.71
CA VAL A 109 5.50 20.60 -1.82
C VAL A 109 4.80 20.29 -3.16
N GLU A 110 5.28 20.86 -4.28
CA GLU A 110 4.78 20.61 -5.64
C GLU A 110 5.05 19.15 -6.05
N PHE A 111 4.07 18.26 -5.83
CA PHE A 111 3.97 16.83 -6.19
C PHE A 111 5.20 16.20 -6.86
N LYS A 112 6.09 15.59 -6.05
CA LYS A 112 7.29 14.89 -6.53
C LYS A 112 7.55 13.57 -5.78
N PHE A 113 7.79 12.51 -6.56
CA PHE A 113 8.38 11.19 -6.21
C PHE A 113 7.58 10.20 -5.35
N ASN A 114 6.77 9.34 -5.96
CA ASN A 114 6.00 8.36 -5.19
C ASN A 114 6.62 6.94 -5.18
N ARG A 115 6.62 6.26 -4.02
CA ARG A 115 6.81 4.80 -3.88
C ARG A 115 5.45 4.14 -3.69
N MET A 116 5.22 3.00 -4.33
CA MET A 116 4.07 2.17 -4.00
C MET A 116 4.37 1.42 -2.71
N VAL A 117 3.55 1.66 -1.70
CA VAL A 117 3.69 1.13 -0.35
C VAL A 117 2.35 0.57 0.07
N ASP A 118 2.40 -0.43 0.93
CA ASP A 118 1.23 -0.95 1.63
C ASP A 118 1.62 -1.13 3.09
N ARG A 119 0.91 -0.42 3.96
CA ARG A 119 1.20 -0.26 5.39
C ARG A 119 0.07 -0.91 6.14
N TRP A 120 0.41 -1.65 7.16
CA TRP A 120 -0.59 -2.45 7.81
C TRP A 120 -0.35 -2.37 9.31
N GLU A 121 -1.23 -1.62 9.96
CA GLU A 121 -1.08 -1.17 11.34
C GLU A 121 -2.33 -1.48 12.16
N GLY A 122 -2.11 -1.83 13.43
CA GLY A 122 -3.07 -1.47 14.49
C GLY A 122 -2.81 0.01 14.78
N GLY A 123 -3.80 0.85 14.51
CA GLY A 123 -3.53 2.24 14.15
C GLY A 123 -3.00 3.15 15.26
N GLU A 124 -2.29 4.20 14.85
CA GLU A 124 -1.96 5.34 15.70
C GLU A 124 -2.40 6.67 15.05
N ARG A 125 -3.06 7.49 15.89
CA ARG A 125 -3.54 8.88 15.77
C ARG A 125 -4.95 9.09 15.17
N ARG A 126 -5.85 9.56 16.05
CA ARG A 126 -7.34 9.55 15.98
C ARG A 126 -8.00 8.15 16.01
N VAL A 127 -7.24 7.16 16.47
CA VAL A 127 -7.60 5.74 16.53
C VAL A 127 -8.02 5.27 17.93
N GLU A 128 -7.77 6.08 18.97
CA GLU A 128 -7.79 5.62 20.38
C GLU A 128 -9.17 5.16 20.90
N GLU A 129 -10.26 5.61 20.29
CA GLU A 129 -11.63 5.17 20.65
C GLU A 129 -12.27 4.27 19.56
N GLY A 130 -11.52 3.85 18.55
CA GLY A 130 -12.03 2.98 17.48
C GLY A 130 -12.95 3.67 16.46
N TRP A 131 -13.07 5.00 16.47
CA TRP A 131 -13.97 5.72 15.53
C TRP A 131 -13.59 5.55 14.07
N TRP A 132 -12.29 5.47 13.76
CA TRP A 132 -11.83 5.44 12.37
C TRP A 132 -11.98 4.05 11.76
N THR A 133 -11.27 3.05 12.30
CA THR A 133 -11.25 1.68 11.76
C THR A 133 -12.11 0.70 12.54
N GLY A 134 -12.77 1.11 13.62
CA GLY A 134 -13.42 0.23 14.60
C GLY A 134 -12.51 -0.13 15.75
N SER A 135 -13.06 -0.74 16.81
CA SER A 135 -12.25 -1.36 17.86
C SER A 135 -11.70 -2.70 17.37
N TYR A 136 -10.44 -2.99 17.65
CA TYR A 136 -9.84 -4.27 17.24
C TYR A 136 -10.43 -5.43 18.05
N VAL A 137 -11.02 -6.41 17.34
CA VAL A 137 -11.59 -7.62 17.95
C VAL A 137 -10.63 -8.79 17.88
N GLY A 138 -10.01 -9.04 16.72
CA GLY A 138 -8.96 -10.03 16.55
C GLY A 138 -9.39 -11.50 16.59
N CYS A 139 -10.68 -11.81 16.65
CA CYS A 139 -11.21 -13.18 16.80
C CYS A 139 -11.01 -14.07 15.57
N ASP A 140 -10.78 -13.49 14.39
CA ASP A 140 -10.65 -14.21 13.12
C ASP A 140 -9.21 -14.20 12.58
N ALA A 141 -8.22 -13.87 13.42
CA ALA A 141 -6.83 -13.98 13.03
C ALA A 141 -6.48 -15.45 12.67
N PRO A 142 -5.69 -15.70 11.61
CA PRO A 142 -4.95 -14.72 10.85
C PRO A 142 -5.75 -14.00 9.76
N TYR A 143 -5.59 -12.68 9.68
CA TYR A 143 -6.20 -11.85 8.63
C TYR A 143 -5.24 -11.72 7.45
N VAL A 144 -5.58 -12.29 6.30
CA VAL A 144 -4.72 -12.30 5.11
C VAL A 144 -5.26 -11.34 4.05
N CYS A 145 -4.47 -10.34 3.67
CA CYS A 145 -4.73 -9.45 2.53
C CYS A 145 -3.86 -9.89 1.35
N LEU A 146 -4.46 -10.05 0.16
CA LEU A 146 -3.78 -10.47 -1.06
C LEU A 146 -3.74 -9.32 -2.07
N TYR A 147 -2.56 -9.05 -2.58
CA TYR A 147 -2.27 -8.15 -3.69
C TYR A 147 -1.81 -8.99 -4.87
N LYS A 148 -2.44 -8.84 -6.02
CA LYS A 148 -2.15 -9.63 -7.21
C LYS A 148 -2.11 -8.74 -8.45
N ASP A 149 -1.31 -9.13 -9.43
CA ASP A 149 -1.18 -8.44 -10.71
C ASP A 149 -0.76 -6.97 -10.51
N ILE A 150 0.19 -6.78 -9.58
CA ILE A 150 0.74 -5.48 -9.21
C ILE A 150 1.49 -4.92 -10.41
N CYS A 151 1.08 -3.74 -10.87
CA CYS A 151 1.69 -3.05 -12.01
C CYS A 151 2.14 -1.65 -11.60
N VAL A 152 3.29 -1.26 -12.13
CA VAL A 152 3.92 0.05 -11.95
C VAL A 152 4.20 0.67 -13.32
N PRO A 153 4.45 1.99 -13.41
CA PRO A 153 4.82 2.62 -14.67
C PRO A 153 6.10 2.01 -15.29
N ALA A 154 6.13 1.85 -16.61
CA ALA A 154 7.29 1.29 -17.31
C ALA A 154 8.45 2.29 -17.45
N GLY A 155 8.15 3.56 -17.68
CA GLY A 155 9.14 4.58 -18.09
C GLY A 155 9.47 5.67 -17.07
N THR A 156 8.91 5.63 -15.86
CA THR A 156 9.05 6.73 -14.89
C THR A 156 9.79 6.34 -13.62
N ALA A 157 10.42 5.17 -13.59
CA ALA A 157 11.28 4.76 -12.48
C ALA A 157 12.49 5.71 -12.40
N VAL A 158 12.78 6.21 -11.19
CA VAL A 158 13.96 7.04 -10.93
C VAL A 158 14.89 6.33 -9.95
N GLU A 159 16.19 6.40 -10.22
CA GLU A 159 17.20 5.89 -9.30
C GLU A 159 17.25 6.77 -8.04
N CYS A 160 17.27 6.12 -6.88
CA CYS A 160 17.34 6.80 -5.60
C CYS A 160 18.82 7.07 -5.31
N SER A 161 19.30 8.30 -5.52
CA SER A 161 20.57 8.74 -4.93
C SER A 161 20.39 8.78 -3.42
N SER A 162 21.11 7.91 -2.71
CA SER A 162 21.29 7.84 -1.25
C SER A 162 20.03 7.60 -0.39
N ASP A 163 19.76 6.34 -0.04
CA ASP A 163 19.37 5.99 1.33
C ASP A 163 20.68 5.94 2.15
N SER A 164 21.16 7.10 2.61
CA SER A 164 22.27 7.23 3.57
C SER A 164 21.74 7.74 4.91
#